data_AF-A0AA97B2Y2-F1
#
_entry.id   AF-A0AA97B2Y2-F1
#
_cell.length_a   1.000
_cell.length_b   1.000
_cell.length_c   1.000
_cell.angle_alpha   90.00
_cell.angle_beta   90.00
_cell.angle_gamma   90.00
#
_symmetry.space_group_name_H-M   'P 1'
#
loop_
_entity.id
_entity.type
_entity.pdbx_description
1 polymer ?
#
loop_
_entity_poly.entity_id
_entity_poly.type
_entity_poly.pdbx_seq_one_letter_code
_entity_poly.pdbx_strand_id
1 'polypeptide(L)' 'MRLKGKVAAQGDPGYAATSRMLAESALCLAFDDNPTTGGVLTPASAMGMRLVERLRRAGMTFQVEELST' A
#
# COMPACT_ATOMS: atom_id res chain seq x y z
N MET A 1 -18.11 10.18 -14.09
CA MET A 1 -16.69 10.13 -13.65
C MET A 1 -16.21 8.69 -13.75
N ARG A 2 -15.19 8.41 -14.57
CA ARG A 2 -14.55 7.08 -14.67
C ARG A 2 -13.12 7.20 -14.18
N LEU A 3 -12.70 6.28 -13.33
CA LEU A 3 -11.33 6.23 -12.80
C LEU A 3 -10.66 4.92 -13.22
N LYS A 4 -9.34 4.97 -13.45
CA LYS A 4 -8.48 3.80 -13.67
C LYS A 4 -7.40 3.76 -12.60
N GLY A 5 -7.30 2.64 -11.89
CA GLY A 5 -6.22 2.38 -10.94
C GLY A 5 -5.14 1.47 -11.56
N LYS A 6 -3.87 1.73 -11.25
CA LYS A 6 -2.74 0.85 -11.55
C LYS A 6 -1.93 0.59 -10.30
N VAL A 7 -1.70 -0.69 -10.01
CA VAL A 7 -0.76 -1.16 -8.99
C VAL A 7 0.29 -2.04 -9.67
N ALA A 8 1.57 -1.77 -9.42
CA ALA A 8 2.66 -2.57 -9.96
C ALA A 8 3.82 -2.67 -8.99
N ALA A 9 4.62 -3.72 -9.12
CA ALA A 9 5.85 -3.93 -8.36
C ALA A 9 6.89 -4.61 -9.25
N GLN A 10 8.17 -4.42 -8.93
CA GLN A 10 9.26 -5.17 -9.54
C GLN A 10 9.67 -6.37 -8.67
N GLY A 11 10.08 -7.45 -9.33
CA GLY A 11 10.50 -8.70 -8.73
C GLY A 11 9.50 -9.83 -8.94
N ASP A 12 9.83 -11.00 -8.41
CA ASP A 12 8.94 -12.15 -8.43
C ASP A 12 7.61 -11.83 -7.72
N PRO A 13 6.45 -12.07 -8.37
CA PRO A 13 5.15 -11.74 -7.79
C PRO A 13 4.78 -12.65 -6.61
N GLY A 14 5.32 -13.88 -6.54
CA GLY A 14 5.03 -14.83 -5.46
C GLY A 14 5.76 -14.52 -4.16
N TYR A 15 6.96 -13.93 -4.25
CA TYR A 15 7.81 -13.71 -3.08
C TYR A 15 8.27 -12.27 -2.90
N ALA A 16 9.00 -11.71 -3.86
CA ALA A 16 9.70 -10.44 -3.65
C ALA A 16 8.74 -9.27 -3.42
N ALA A 17 7.68 -9.17 -4.23
CA ALA A 17 6.66 -8.13 -4.07
C ALA A 17 5.86 -8.32 -2.77
N THR A 18 5.43 -9.54 -2.48
CA THR A 18 4.63 -9.87 -1.29
C THR A 18 5.40 -9.67 0.01
N SER A 19 6.66 -10.12 0.06
CA SER A 19 7.53 -9.95 1.23
C SER A 19 7.78 -8.47 1.53
N ARG A 20 7.93 -7.64 0.49
CA ARG A 20 8.03 -6.19 0.62
C ARG A 20 6.74 -5.59 1.19
N MET A 21 5.56 -6.01 0.69
CA MET A 21 4.28 -5.55 1.24
C MET A 21 4.16 -5.87 2.73
N LEU A 22 4.53 -7.08 3.14
CA LEU A 22 4.48 -7.52 4.53
C LEU A 22 5.45 -6.71 5.41
N ALA A 23 6.70 -6.56 4.97
CA ALA A 23 7.72 -5.82 5.71
C ALA A 23 7.33 -4.34 5.90
N GLU A 24 6.91 -3.66 4.84
CA GLU A 24 6.47 -2.27 4.92
C GLU A 24 5.20 -2.09 5.75
N SER A 25 4.30 -3.09 5.76
CA SER A 25 3.12 -3.07 6.65
C SER A 25 3.53 -3.15 8.12
N ALA A 26 4.48 -4.03 8.47
CA ALA A 26 5.00 -4.13 9.82
C ALA A 26 5.70 -2.83 10.26
N LEU A 27 6.53 -2.25 9.40
CA LEU A 27 7.19 -0.98 9.67
C LEU A 27 6.19 0.18 9.80
N CYS A 28 5.15 0.20 8.97
CA CYS A 28 4.10 1.21 9.06
C CYS A 28 3.40 1.14 10.41
N LEU A 29 2.96 -0.05 10.85
CA LEU A 29 2.30 -0.24 12.14
C LEU A 29 3.19 0.15 13.33
N ALA A 30 4.49 -0.15 13.26
CA ALA A 30 5.42 0.08 14.36
C ALA A 30 5.86 1.54 14.51
N PHE A 31 5.99 2.28 13.40
CA PHE A 31 6.72 3.55 13.38
C PHE A 31 5.92 4.76 12.87
N ASP A 32 4.75 4.56 12.27
CA ASP A 32 3.95 5.67 11.74
C ASP A 32 2.78 6.01 12.68
N ASP A 33 2.31 7.26 12.58
CA ASP A 33 1.14 7.76 13.31
C ASP A 33 -0.16 7.22 12.68
N ASN A 34 -0.46 5.97 13.01
CA ASN A 34 -1.66 5.27 12.56
C ASN A 34 -2.82 5.44 13.54
N PRO A 35 -4.08 5.39 13.08
CA PRO A 35 -5.24 5.42 13.96
C PRO A 35 -5.17 4.33 15.04
N THR A 36 -5.38 4.71 16.30
CA THR A 36 -5.49 3.76 17.40
C THR A 36 -6.82 3.01 17.28
N THR A 37 -6.79 1.89 16.56
CA THR A 37 -7.95 1.06 16.25
C THR A 37 -7.63 -0.40 16.58
N GLY A 38 -8.61 -1.14 17.10
CA GLY A 38 -8.44 -2.53 17.54
C GLY A 38 -9.20 -3.53 16.68
N GLY A 39 -8.91 -4.82 16.86
CA GLY A 39 -9.57 -5.92 16.15
C GLY A 39 -8.79 -6.42 14.93
N VAL A 40 -9.48 -7.16 14.05
CA VAL A 40 -8.92 -7.65 12.78
C VAL A 40 -9.19 -6.62 11.70
N LEU A 41 -8.15 -5.88 11.32
CA LEU A 41 -8.27 -4.75 10.41
C LEU A 41 -7.69 -5.08 9.03
N THR A 42 -8.22 -4.40 8.01
CA THR A 42 -7.58 -4.36 6.70
C THR A 42 -6.43 -3.35 6.68
N PRO A 43 -5.42 -3.50 5.80
CA PRO A 43 -4.35 -2.51 5.67
C PRO A 43 -4.87 -1.09 5.38
N ALA A 44 -5.97 -0.98 4.62
CA ALA A 44 -6.58 0.32 4.31
C ALA A 44 -7.14 0.99 5.55
N SER A 45 -7.82 0.25 6.43
CA SER A 45 -8.38 0.77 7.68
C SER A 45 -7.31 1.08 8.74
N ALA A 46 -6.26 0.25 8.81
CA ALA A 46 -5.22 0.38 9.83
C ALA A 46 -4.15 1.42 9.49
N MET A 47 -3.75 1.54 8.22
CA MET A 47 -2.58 2.32 7.80
C MET A 47 -2.87 3.29 6.65
N GLY A 48 -3.81 2.94 5.77
CA GLY A 48 -4.27 3.79 4.66
C GLY A 48 -3.13 4.33 3.81
N MET A 49 -3.11 5.66 3.62
CA MET A 49 -2.09 6.31 2.78
C MET A 49 -0.67 6.23 3.34
N ARG A 50 -0.48 6.01 4.65
CA ARG A 50 0.87 5.85 5.23
C ARG A 50 1.57 4.63 4.64
N LEU A 51 0.85 3.50 4.57
CA LEU A 51 1.35 2.30 3.92
C LEU A 51 1.59 2.52 2.42
N VAL A 52 0.68 3.21 1.72
CA VAL A 52 0.86 3.51 0.28
C VAL A 52 2.16 4.28 0.04
N GLU A 53 2.47 5.29 0.86
CA GLU A 53 3.72 6.05 0.72
C GLU A 53 4.96 5.22 1.02
N ARG A 54 4.91 4.32 2.01
CA ARG A 54 6.00 3.37 2.27
C ARG A 54 6.25 2.45 1.11
N LEU A 55 5.19 1.85 0.57
CA LEU A 55 5.31 0.94 -0.58
C LEU A 55 5.83 1.66 -1.82
N ARG A 56 5.44 2.93 -2.05
CA ARG A 56 6.03 3.78 -3.09
C ARG A 56 7.53 3.96 -2.90
N ARG A 57 7.98 4.31 -1.69
CA ARG A 57 9.42 4.43 -1.37
C ARG A 57 10.17 3.10 -1.54
N ALA A 58 9.50 1.98 -1.29
CA ALA A 58 10.03 0.64 -1.50
C ALA A 58 9.99 0.17 -2.98
N GLY A 59 9.62 1.06 -3.92
CA GLY A 59 9.67 0.82 -5.36
C GLY A 59 8.39 0.27 -5.98
N MET A 60 7.26 0.28 -5.27
CA MET A 60 5.96 -0.06 -5.83
C MET A 60 5.27 1.15 -6.49
N THR A 61 4.44 0.89 -7.49
CA THR A 61 3.64 1.90 -8.17
C THR A 61 2.19 1.82 -7.71
N PHE A 62 1.63 2.97 -7.33
CA PHE A 62 0.20 3.18 -7.09
C PHE A 62 -0.23 4.44 -7.84
N GLN A 63 -1.09 4.31 -8.84
CA GLN A 63 -1.54 5.40 -9.71
C GLN A 63 -3.06 5.36 -9.87
N VAL A 64 -3.68 6.54 -9.95
CA VAL A 64 -5.10 6.71 -10.26
C VAL A 64 -5.20 7.79 -11.33
N GLU A 65 -5.94 7.50 -12.39
CA GLU A 65 -6.15 8.39 -13.53
C GLU A 65 -7.65 8.60 -13.74
N GLU A 66 -8.07 9.84 -13.98
CA GLU A 66 -9.42 10.11 -14.48
C GLU A 66 -9.47 9.86 -15.98
N LEU A 67 -10.42 9.03 -16.40
CA LEU A 67 -10.65 8.75 -17.81
C LEU A 67 -11.66 9.76 -18.32
N SER A 68 -11.16 10.81 -18.98
CA SER A 68 -11.97 11.70 -19.80
C SER A 68 -12.46 10.93 -21.04
N THR A 69 -13.67 10.38 -20.95
CA THR A 69 -14.48 9.96 -22.10
C THR A 69 -15.67 10.88 -22.18
#